data_AF-A0A7S1UU22-F1
#
_entry.id   AF-A0A7S1UU22-F1
#
_cell.length_a   1.000
_cell.length_b   1.000
_cell.length_c   1.000
_cell.angle_alpha   90.00
_cell.angle_beta   90.00
_cell.angle_gamma   90.00
#
_symmetry.space_group_name_H-M   'P 1'
#
loop_
_entity.id
_entity.type
_entity.pdbx_description
1 polymer ?
#
loop_
_entity_poly.entity_id
_entity_poly.type
_entity_poly.pdbx_seq_one_letter_code
_entity_poly.pdbx_strand_id
1 'polypeptide(L)'
;AAALSLLSVPPYAQSSSFSASKRRGSSGKKGSSSDEDESVCPVGTMETVIDVTCGATITTTTLLSADLLCNSSDSSALTISGADTVLDCQGRRIIGERKQFGLVVSDGATVRNCDVSNFANNGIEIEGSATLEDVTSTGNVDKGLI
;
A
#
# COMPACT_ATOMS: atom_id res chain seq x y z
N ALA A 1 -1.06 -45.14 -18.68
CA ALA A 1 -0.05 -44.17 -19.12
C ALA A 1 -0.34 -42.84 -18.42
N ALA A 2 0.43 -42.53 -17.38
CA ALA A 2 0.29 -41.30 -16.61
C ALA A 2 1.23 -40.25 -17.21
N ALA A 3 0.70 -39.07 -17.54
CA ALA A 3 1.49 -37.92 -17.95
C ALA A 3 1.46 -36.87 -16.84
N LEU A 4 2.56 -36.78 -16.11
CA LEU A 4 2.89 -35.70 -15.18
C LEU A 4 3.38 -34.50 -16.00
N SER A 5 2.61 -33.43 -16.05
CA SER A 5 3.05 -32.16 -16.65
C SER A 5 3.65 -31.27 -15.56
N LEU A 6 4.95 -31.03 -15.70
CA LEU A 6 5.80 -30.25 -14.80
C LEU A 6 5.48 -28.76 -14.86
N LEU A 7 5.51 -28.16 -13.67
CA LEU A 7 5.50 -26.72 -13.38
C LEU A 7 6.66 -26.00 -14.09
N SER A 8 6.36 -24.84 -14.69
CA SER A 8 7.36 -23.86 -15.13
C SER A 8 7.01 -22.51 -14.48
N VAL A 9 7.83 -22.11 -13.51
CA VAL A 9 7.81 -20.78 -12.91
C VAL A 9 9.00 -20.01 -13.49
N PRO A 10 8.80 -18.81 -14.09
CA PRO A 10 9.92 -18.01 -14.56
C PRO A 10 10.60 -17.26 -13.39
N PRO A 11 11.94 -17.15 -13.39
CA PRO A 11 12.66 -16.23 -12.53
C PRO A 11 12.74 -14.87 -13.23
N TYR A 12 12.24 -13.80 -12.61
CA TYR A 12 12.64 -12.44 -12.99
C TYR A 12 13.44 -11.81 -11.86
N ALA A 13 14.69 -11.54 -12.20
CA ALA A 13 15.73 -11.05 -11.34
C ALA A 13 16.03 -9.58 -11.65
N GLN A 14 16.48 -8.88 -10.60
CA GLN A 14 17.41 -7.73 -10.59
C GLN A 14 16.85 -6.36 -11.00
N SER A 15 16.79 -5.40 -10.07
CA SER A 15 17.91 -4.57 -9.59
C SER A 15 18.41 -3.59 -10.66
N SER A 16 17.90 -2.36 -10.63
CA SER A 16 18.49 -1.21 -11.30
C SER A 16 19.11 -0.26 -10.28
N SER A 17 20.44 -0.23 -10.30
CA SER A 17 21.32 0.69 -9.59
C SER A 17 21.18 2.12 -10.12
N PHE A 18 20.92 3.09 -9.23
CA PHE A 18 21.02 4.52 -9.54
C PHE A 18 22.50 4.95 -9.68
N SER A 19 22.82 5.56 -10.82
CA SER A 19 24.10 6.23 -11.07
C SER A 19 24.00 7.70 -10.67
N ALA A 20 24.74 8.11 -9.63
CA ALA A 20 24.93 9.52 -9.28
C ALA A 20 26.26 10.02 -9.86
N SER A 21 26.18 10.85 -10.90
CA SER A 21 27.35 11.54 -11.48
C SER A 21 27.66 12.84 -10.74
N LYS A 22 28.94 12.95 -10.41
CA LYS A 22 29.64 13.98 -9.64
C LYS A 22 29.93 15.22 -10.50
N ARG A 23 29.59 16.43 -10.04
CA ARG A 23 30.21 17.68 -10.51
C ARG A 23 30.62 18.58 -9.33
N ARG A 24 31.91 18.91 -9.31
CA ARG A 24 32.62 19.80 -8.38
C ARG A 24 32.59 21.25 -8.91
N GLY A 25 32.67 22.22 -7.99
CA GLY A 25 33.12 23.61 -8.22
C GLY A 25 32.25 24.62 -7.46
N SER A 26 32.54 24.93 -6.19
CA SER A 26 33.52 25.92 -5.67
C SER A 26 33.11 27.39 -5.90
N SER A 27 32.77 28.12 -4.83
CA SER A 27 33.46 29.34 -4.37
C SER A 27 32.65 30.15 -3.33
N GLY A 28 33.17 30.15 -2.08
CA GLY A 28 33.21 31.25 -1.09
C GLY A 28 32.00 32.13 -0.79
N LYS A 29 31.62 32.18 0.50
CA LYS A 29 31.65 33.42 1.31
C LYS A 29 31.40 33.14 2.80
N LYS A 30 32.20 33.82 3.64
CA LYS A 30 32.06 33.96 5.11
C LYS A 30 30.74 34.63 5.47
N GLY A 31 30.13 34.20 6.56
CA GLY A 31 29.09 34.94 7.27
C GLY A 31 28.71 34.23 8.56
N SER A 32 29.16 34.77 9.69
CA SER A 32 28.77 34.39 11.05
C SER A 32 27.30 34.71 11.31
N SER A 33 26.59 33.85 12.04
CA SER A 33 25.78 34.24 13.20
C SER A 33 25.04 33.05 13.79
N SER A 34 25.29 32.85 15.08
CA SER A 34 24.34 32.51 16.13
C SER A 34 23.59 31.17 16.04
N ASP A 35 24.14 30.27 16.84
CA ASP A 35 23.53 29.10 17.43
C ASP A 35 22.11 29.36 17.96
N GLU A 36 21.13 28.68 17.37
CA GLU A 36 19.89 28.22 18.00
C GLU A 36 19.62 26.84 17.34
N ASP A 37 20.33 25.82 17.83
CA ASP A 37 20.20 24.42 17.42
C ASP A 37 18.87 23.86 17.93
N GLU A 38 17.76 24.21 17.29
CA GLU A 38 16.54 23.40 17.41
C GLU A 38 16.71 22.16 16.54
N SER A 39 17.45 21.20 17.10
CA SER A 39 17.43 19.80 16.69
C SER A 39 16.02 19.25 16.95
N VAL A 40 15.11 19.52 16.01
CA VAL A 40 13.78 18.91 16.01
C VAL A 40 13.99 17.44 15.62
N CYS A 41 14.00 16.57 16.64
CA CYS A 41 13.91 15.13 16.45
C CYS A 41 12.71 14.84 15.54
N PRO A 42 12.83 14.01 14.49
CA PRO A 42 11.65 13.57 13.77
C PRO A 42 10.74 12.86 14.77
N VAL A 43 9.55 13.42 14.99
CA VAL A 43 8.48 12.73 15.71
C VAL A 43 8.17 11.49 14.88
N GLY A 44 8.73 10.35 15.29
CA GLY A 44 8.44 9.08 14.66
C GLY A 44 6.95 8.83 14.79
N THR A 45 6.23 8.93 13.68
CA THR A 45 4.88 8.41 13.56
C THR A 45 4.93 6.94 13.97
N MET A 46 4.32 6.63 15.12
CA MET A 46 4.22 5.26 15.60
C MET A 46 3.26 4.51 14.68
N GLU A 47 3.81 3.93 13.62
CA GLU A 47 3.07 3.01 12.76
C GLU A 47 2.60 1.86 13.63
N THR A 48 1.28 1.77 13.81
CA THR A 48 0.71 0.75 14.66
C THR A 48 0.49 -0.48 13.80
N VAL A 49 1.17 -1.57 14.14
CA VAL A 49 0.86 -2.89 13.58
C VAL A 49 -0.41 -3.35 14.28
N ILE A 50 -1.55 -3.19 13.62
CA ILE A 50 -2.85 -3.64 14.10
C ILE A 50 -3.16 -4.96 13.38
N ASP A 51 -3.67 -5.95 14.11
CA ASP A 51 -4.25 -7.14 13.50
C ASP A 51 -5.53 -6.72 12.76
N VAL A 52 -5.39 -6.51 11.44
CA VAL A 52 -6.48 -6.11 10.56
C VAL A 52 -7.31 -7.35 10.21
N THR A 53 -8.62 -7.27 10.44
CA THR A 53 -9.58 -8.30 10.02
C THR A 53 -10.44 -7.80 8.86
N CYS A 54 -10.99 -8.73 8.08
CA CYS A 54 -11.95 -8.37 7.03
C CYS A 54 -13.18 -7.68 7.61
N GLY A 55 -13.75 -6.74 6.85
CA GLY A 55 -14.83 -5.87 7.29
C GLY A 55 -14.38 -4.73 8.21
N ALA A 56 -13.09 -4.62 8.55
CA ALA A 56 -12.60 -3.56 9.42
C ALA A 56 -12.61 -2.19 8.75
N THR A 57 -12.84 -1.15 9.57
CA THR A 57 -12.66 0.25 9.19
C THR A 57 -11.34 0.76 9.76
N ILE A 58 -10.46 1.22 8.88
CA ILE A 58 -9.15 1.77 9.20
C ILE A 58 -9.25 3.30 9.15
N THR A 59 -8.97 3.94 10.30
CA THR A 59 -8.99 5.40 10.47
C THR A 59 -7.66 5.98 10.96
N THR A 60 -6.62 5.14 11.01
CA THR A 60 -5.26 5.52 11.42
C THR A 60 -4.25 4.75 10.58
N THR A 61 -3.02 5.26 10.51
CA THR A 61 -1.93 4.60 9.77
C THR A 61 -1.71 3.18 10.26
N THR A 62 -1.87 2.23 9.34
CA THR A 62 -1.86 0.80 9.61
C THR A 62 -0.94 0.08 8.64
N LEU A 63 -0.10 -0.79 9.20
CA LEU A 63 0.78 -1.68 8.46
C LEU A 63 0.17 -3.07 8.40
N LEU A 64 0.00 -3.61 7.21
CA LEU A 64 -0.46 -4.99 7.05
C LEU A 64 0.70 -5.96 7.25
N SER A 65 0.68 -6.71 8.35
CA SER A 65 1.76 -7.63 8.71
C SER A 65 1.70 -8.97 7.96
N ALA A 66 0.52 -9.37 7.48
CA ALA A 66 0.27 -10.63 6.80
C ALA A 66 -0.82 -10.51 5.72
N ASP A 67 -0.85 -11.46 4.79
CA ASP A 67 -1.90 -11.50 3.77
C ASP A 67 -3.29 -11.63 4.41
N LEU A 68 -4.25 -10.86 3.91
CA LEU A 68 -5.61 -10.84 4.39
C LEU A 68 -6.51 -11.68 3.46
N LEU A 69 -7.07 -12.75 4.00
CA LEU A 69 -7.98 -13.64 3.28
C LEU A 69 -9.42 -13.39 3.74
N CYS A 70 -10.21 -12.74 2.89
CA CYS A 70 -11.57 -12.33 3.22
C CYS A 70 -12.62 -13.30 2.69
N ASN A 71 -12.99 -14.22 3.57
CA ASN A 71 -14.09 -15.18 3.41
C ASN A 71 -15.37 -14.78 4.15
N SER A 72 -15.38 -13.61 4.78
CA SER A 72 -16.55 -13.09 5.48
C SER A 72 -17.64 -12.61 4.50
N SER A 73 -18.84 -12.39 5.04
CA SER A 73 -19.98 -11.86 4.30
C SER A 73 -20.15 -10.35 4.45
N ASP A 74 -19.07 -9.64 4.82
CA ASP A 74 -19.08 -8.19 4.94
C ASP A 74 -19.25 -7.53 3.58
N SER A 75 -19.71 -6.27 3.56
CA SER A 75 -19.87 -5.52 2.31
C SER A 75 -18.54 -5.24 1.62
N SER A 76 -17.47 -4.96 2.38
CA SER A 76 -16.14 -4.67 1.88
C SER A 76 -15.08 -5.47 2.65
N ALA A 77 -13.94 -5.75 2.02
CA ALA A 77 -12.81 -6.36 2.71
C ALA A 77 -12.23 -5.41 3.75
N LEU A 78 -12.01 -4.15 3.38
CA LEU A 78 -11.62 -3.07 4.29
C LEU A 78 -12.23 -1.75 3.83
N THR A 79 -12.50 -0.89 4.80
CA THR A 79 -12.89 0.50 4.56
C THR A 79 -11.80 1.41 5.14
N ILE A 80 -11.21 2.28 4.33
CA ILE A 80 -10.13 3.18 4.74
C ILE A 80 -10.64 4.61 4.60
N SER A 81 -10.66 5.36 5.71
CA SER A 81 -11.17 6.73 5.75
C SER A 81 -10.27 7.62 6.61
N GLY A 82 -10.06 8.85 6.16
CA GLY A 82 -9.34 9.90 6.87
C GLY A 82 -8.14 10.43 6.07
N ALA A 83 -7.97 11.75 6.07
CA ALA A 83 -6.95 12.42 5.25
C ALA A 83 -5.51 12.04 5.60
N ASP A 84 -5.26 11.69 6.87
CA ASP A 84 -3.95 11.27 7.38
C ASP A 84 -3.88 9.74 7.58
N THR A 85 -4.87 9.00 7.06
CA THR A 85 -4.92 7.55 7.16
C THR A 85 -4.12 6.93 6.03
N VAL A 86 -3.14 6.10 6.39
CA VAL A 86 -2.35 5.32 5.43
C VAL A 86 -2.54 3.83 5.68
N LEU A 87 -3.00 3.10 4.68
CA LEU A 87 -2.88 1.65 4.65
C LEU A 87 -1.65 1.27 3.80
N ASP A 88 -0.61 0.76 4.46
CA ASP A 88 0.55 0.21 3.78
C ASP A 88 0.49 -1.32 3.85
N CYS A 89 0.28 -1.95 2.70
CA CYS A 89 0.23 -3.40 2.66
C CYS A 89 1.61 -4.05 2.73
N GLN A 90 2.73 -3.31 2.64
CA GLN A 90 4.09 -3.87 2.65
C GLN A 90 4.31 -5.01 1.64
N GLY A 91 3.63 -4.95 0.48
CA GLY A 91 3.65 -6.00 -0.55
C GLY A 91 2.76 -7.21 -0.24
N ARG A 92 1.95 -7.16 0.83
CA ARG A 92 0.96 -8.18 1.19
C ARG A 92 -0.28 -8.12 0.32
N ARG A 93 -1.00 -9.24 0.31
CA ARG A 93 -2.17 -9.46 -0.54
C ARG A 93 -3.46 -9.33 0.27
N ILE A 94 -4.47 -8.73 -0.34
CA ILE A 94 -5.85 -8.68 0.16
C ILE A 94 -6.70 -9.44 -0.84
N ILE A 95 -7.19 -10.60 -0.43
CA ILE A 95 -7.79 -11.60 -1.32
C ILE A 95 -9.22 -11.89 -0.89
N GLY A 96 -10.17 -11.66 -1.78
CA GLY A 96 -11.58 -12.00 -1.57
C GLY A 96 -11.94 -13.42 -2.02
N GLU A 97 -13.22 -13.78 -1.82
CA GLU A 97 -13.84 -15.02 -2.33
C GLU A 97 -14.93 -14.76 -3.38
N ARG A 98 -14.87 -13.64 -4.10
CA ARG A 98 -15.90 -13.21 -5.05
C ARG A 98 -17.28 -13.07 -4.41
N LYS A 99 -17.37 -12.46 -3.23
CA LYS A 99 -18.64 -12.17 -2.55
C LYS A 99 -18.85 -10.70 -2.18
N GLN A 100 -17.77 -9.94 -2.01
CA GLN A 100 -17.80 -8.56 -1.52
C GLN A 100 -16.96 -7.60 -2.38
N PHE A 101 -16.99 -6.31 -2.04
CA PHE A 101 -16.03 -5.30 -2.50
C PHE A 101 -14.65 -5.55 -1.87
N GLY A 102 -13.58 -5.14 -2.55
CA GLY A 102 -12.24 -5.19 -1.97
C GLY A 102 -12.00 -4.04 -0.99
N LEU A 103 -11.37 -2.97 -1.46
CA LEU A 103 -11.11 -1.78 -0.65
C LEU A 103 -12.11 -0.68 -0.99
N VAL A 104 -12.70 -0.07 0.03
CA VAL A 104 -13.42 1.20 -0.10
C VAL A 104 -12.53 2.28 0.52
N VAL A 105 -12.11 3.28 -0.26
CA VAL A 105 -11.15 4.30 0.16
C VAL A 105 -11.78 5.68 0.02
N SER A 106 -11.78 6.45 1.11
CA SER A 106 -12.43 7.76 1.16
C SER A 106 -11.62 8.81 1.91
N ASP A 107 -12.11 10.06 1.85
CA ASP A 107 -11.69 11.17 2.70
C ASP A 107 -10.20 11.54 2.64
N GLY A 108 -9.56 11.33 1.48
CA GLY A 108 -8.16 11.67 1.25
C GLY A 108 -7.18 10.60 1.73
N ALA A 109 -7.66 9.43 2.12
CA ALA A 109 -6.80 8.35 2.58
C ALA A 109 -5.81 7.87 1.49
N THR A 110 -4.70 7.31 1.96
CA THR A 110 -3.65 6.74 1.11
C THR A 110 -3.60 5.23 1.26
N VAL A 111 -3.56 4.51 0.14
CA VAL A 111 -3.33 3.06 0.10
C VAL A 111 -2.08 2.79 -0.73
N ARG A 112 -1.15 2.00 -0.21
CA ARG A 112 0.10 1.72 -0.91
C ARG A 112 0.63 0.30 -0.75
N ASN A 113 1.43 -0.12 -1.74
CA ASN A 113 2.13 -1.41 -1.77
C ASN A 113 1.19 -2.62 -1.65
N CYS A 114 -0.03 -2.53 -2.20
CA CYS A 114 -1.07 -3.55 -2.03
C CYS A 114 -1.33 -4.34 -3.31
N ASP A 115 -1.56 -5.66 -3.16
CA ASP A 115 -2.15 -6.50 -4.21
C ASP A 115 -3.57 -6.92 -3.80
N VAL A 116 -4.57 -6.38 -4.49
CA VAL A 116 -5.99 -6.59 -4.20
C VAL A 116 -6.60 -7.49 -5.27
N SER A 117 -7.19 -8.62 -4.87
CA SER A 117 -7.70 -9.57 -5.87
C SER A 117 -8.89 -10.41 -5.44
N ASN A 118 -9.58 -10.95 -6.46
CA ASN A 118 -10.62 -11.97 -6.32
C ASN A 118 -11.91 -11.48 -5.61
N PHE A 119 -12.32 -10.23 -5.85
CA PHE A 119 -13.59 -9.66 -5.35
C PHE A 119 -14.75 -9.79 -6.34
N ALA A 120 -15.98 -9.83 -5.83
CA ALA A 120 -17.19 -9.99 -6.68
C ALA A 120 -17.59 -8.67 -7.35
N ASN A 121 -17.27 -7.57 -6.69
CA ASN A 121 -17.58 -6.25 -7.17
C ASN A 121 -16.27 -5.60 -7.61
N ASN A 122 -16.03 -4.37 -7.14
CA ASN A 122 -14.81 -3.65 -7.40
C ASN A 122 -13.70 -4.17 -6.49
N GLY A 123 -12.50 -4.30 -7.04
CA GLY A 123 -11.30 -4.52 -6.22
C GLY A 123 -11.01 -3.31 -5.35
N ILE A 124 -11.07 -2.12 -5.92
CA ILE A 124 -10.87 -0.86 -5.19
C ILE A 124 -11.92 0.14 -5.66
N GLU A 125 -12.59 0.77 -4.72
CA GLU A 125 -13.60 1.80 -4.94
C GLU A 125 -13.20 3.06 -4.19
N ILE A 126 -13.05 4.16 -4.92
CA ILE A 126 -12.73 5.47 -4.35
C ILE A 126 -14.01 6.28 -4.16
N GLU A 127 -14.35 6.58 -2.91
CA GLU A 127 -15.44 7.46 -2.54
C GLU A 127 -14.89 8.86 -2.24
N GLY A 128 -14.89 9.74 -3.24
CA GLY A 128 -14.37 11.11 -3.12
C GLY A 128 -12.93 11.23 -3.58
N SER A 129 -11.98 11.43 -2.65
CA SER A 129 -10.55 11.54 -2.96
C SER A 129 -9.73 10.49 -2.23
N ALA A 130 -8.75 9.92 -2.92
CA ALA A 130 -7.80 8.97 -2.36
C ALA A 130 -6.47 9.03 -3.13
N THR A 131 -5.39 8.58 -2.50
CA THR A 131 -4.08 8.40 -3.14
C THR A 131 -3.76 6.91 -3.19
N LEU A 132 -3.41 6.41 -4.37
CA LEU A 132 -2.99 5.01 -4.57
C LEU A 132 -1.54 4.98 -5.08
N GLU A 133 -0.65 4.30 -4.37
CA GLU A 133 0.78 4.19 -4.71
C GLU A 133 1.19 2.71 -4.79
N ASP A 134 1.71 2.27 -5.93
CA ASP A 134 2.15 0.86 -6.11
C ASP A 134 1.07 -0.16 -5.74
N VAL A 135 -0.16 0.12 -6.17
CA VAL A 135 -1.32 -0.75 -5.94
C VAL A 135 -1.67 -1.52 -7.21
N THR A 136 -1.81 -2.84 -7.07
CA THR A 136 -2.30 -3.74 -8.11
C THR A 136 -3.70 -4.23 -7.75
N SER A 137 -4.61 -4.22 -8.72
CA SER A 137 -5.96 -4.75 -8.54
C SER A 137 -6.34 -5.68 -9.70
N THR A 138 -6.49 -6.98 -9.43
CA THR A 138 -6.65 -8.00 -10.48
C THR A 138 -7.65 -9.10 -10.11
N GLY A 139 -8.21 -9.78 -11.12
CA GLY A 139 -9.08 -10.95 -10.90
C GLY A 139 -10.41 -10.64 -10.20
N ASN A 140 -10.80 -9.36 -10.14
CA ASN A 140 -12.12 -8.92 -9.66
C ASN A 140 -13.16 -9.12 -10.76
N VAL A 141 -14.40 -9.39 -10.36
CA VAL A 141 -15.47 -9.77 -11.29
C VAL A 141 -16.05 -8.55 -12.03
N ASP A 142 -16.23 -7.40 -11.35
CA ASP A 142 -16.73 -6.19 -12.01
C ASP A 142 -15.58 -5.34 -12.54
N LYS A 143 -14.92 -4.55 -11.67
CA LYS A 143 -13.79 -3.69 -12.06
C LYS A 143 -12.61 -3.81 -11.11
N GLY A 144 -11.42 -3.51 -11.64
CA GLY A 144 -10.20 -3.42 -10.83
C GLY A 144 -10.22 -2.20 -9.91
N LEU A 145 -10.47 -1.02 -10.49
CA LEU A 145 -10.48 0.27 -9.81
C LEU A 145 -11.63 1.12 -10.36
N ILE A 146 -12.35 1.82 -9.48
CA ILE A 146 -13.37 2.82 -9.81
C ILE A 146 -13.05 4.13 -9.13
#